data_AF-A0A662E922-F1
#
_entry.id   AF-A0A662E922-F1
#
_cell.length_a   1.000
_cell.length_b   1.000
_cell.length_c   1.000
_cell.angle_alpha   90.00
_cell.angle_beta   90.00
_cell.angle_gamma   90.00
#
_symmetry.space_group_name_H-M   'P 1'
#
loop_
_entity.id
_entity.type
_entity.pdbx_description
1 polymer ?
#
loop_
_entity_poly.entity_id
_entity_poly.type
_entity_poly.pdbx_seq_one_letter_code
_entity_poly.pdbx_strand_id
1 'polypeptide(L)' 'MFLGEDLLAYLVLAFGGALFVGNLLAVVKPPAAQLDDANLERAPVIRSLVFAGIGLVAALWALASLVSG' A
#
# COMPACT_ATOMS: atom_id res chain seq x y z
N MET A 1 14.77 -10.93 -20.23
CA MET A 1 14.21 -9.85 -19.37
C MET A 1 14.04 -10.42 -17.96
N PHE A 2 14.63 -9.79 -16.94
CA PHE A 2 14.76 -10.31 -15.56
C PHE A 2 13.43 -10.63 -14.84
N LEU A 3 12.30 -10.13 -15.34
CA LEU A 3 10.98 -10.31 -14.75
C LEU A 3 10.00 -11.11 -15.62
N GLY A 4 10.42 -11.60 -16.79
CA GLY A 4 9.68 -12.58 -17.59
C GLY A 4 8.18 -12.29 -17.79
N GLU A 5 7.38 -13.36 -17.76
CA GLU A 5 5.91 -13.36 -17.87
C GLU A 5 5.23 -12.82 -16.59
N ASP A 6 5.94 -12.87 -15.47
CA ASP A 6 5.44 -12.50 -14.14
C ASP A 6 5.74 -11.04 -13.73
N LEU A 7 6.26 -10.23 -14.66
CA LEU A 7 6.64 -8.85 -14.38
C LEU A 7 5.50 -8.07 -13.73
N LEU A 8 4.28 -8.21 -14.26
CA LEU A 8 3.11 -7.56 -13.69
C LEU A 8 2.82 -8.05 -12.28
N ALA A 9 2.92 -9.36 -12.03
CA ALA A 9 2.66 -9.90 -10.70
C ALA A 9 3.69 -9.39 -9.68
N TYR A 10 4.99 -9.39 -10.01
CA TYR A 10 6.02 -8.83 -9.13
C TYR A 10 5.84 -7.32 -8.88
N LEU A 11 5.49 -6.54 -9.91
CA LEU A 11 5.21 -5.11 -9.74
C LEU A 11 4.00 -4.87 -8.86
N VAL A 12 2.88 -5.57 -9.12
CA VAL A 12 1.65 -5.42 -8.34
C VAL A 12 1.88 -5.86 -6.89
N LEU A 13 2.66 -6.91 -6.65
CA LEU A 13 3.03 -7.33 -5.30
C LEU A 13 3.82 -6.23 -4.57
N ALA A 14 4.84 -5.67 -5.24
CA ALA A 14 5.67 -4.61 -4.67
C ALA A 14 4.87 -3.33 -4.38
N PHE A 15 4.10 -2.84 -5.35
CA PHE A 15 3.31 -1.63 -5.20
C PHE A 15 2.12 -1.83 -4.24
N GLY A 16 1.44 -2.97 -4.30
CA GLY A 16 0.35 -3.31 -3.38
C GLY A 16 0.84 -3.42 -1.95
N GLY A 17 1.97 -4.10 -1.73
CA GLY A 17 2.61 -4.21 -0.42
C GLY A 17 3.05 -2.84 0.13
N ALA A 18 3.70 -2.02 -0.70
CA ALA A 18 4.09 -0.67 -0.31
C ALA A 18 2.88 0.22 0.04
N LEU A 19 1.81 0.15 -0.76
CA LEU A 19 0.58 0.90 -0.52
C LEU A 19 -0.10 0.47 0.78
N PHE A 20 -0.15 -0.84 1.07
CA PHE A 20 -0.68 -1.37 2.32
C PHE A 20 0.13 -0.89 3.52
N VAL A 21 1.44 -1.16 3.52
CA VAL A 21 2.32 -0.85 4.66
C VAL A 21 2.39 0.66 4.91
N GLY A 22 2.55 1.48 3.87
CA GLY A 22 2.64 2.92 4.01
C GLY A 22 1.38 3.55 4.62
N ASN A 23 0.20 3.16 4.13
CA ASN A 23 -1.06 3.67 4.67
C ASN A 23 -1.38 3.11 6.06
N LEU A 24 -1.04 1.84 6.33
CA LEU A 24 -1.22 1.25 7.66
C LEU A 24 -0.34 1.96 8.70
N LEU A 25 0.93 2.22 8.37
CA LEU A 25 1.85 2.94 9.24
C LEU A 25 1.40 4.38 9.48
N ALA A 26 0.79 5.04 8.49
CA ALA A 26 0.21 6.37 8.68
C ALA A 26 -0.94 6.40 9.70
N VAL A 27 -1.69 5.29 9.82
CA VAL A 27 -2.78 5.14 10.81
C VAL A 27 -2.24 4.73 12.18
N VAL A 28 -1.26 3.82 12.24
CA VAL A 28 -0.69 3.30 13.50
C VAL A 28 0.21 4.35 14.17
N LYS A 29 1.00 5.08 13.38
CA LYS A 29 1.91 6.12 13.84
C LYS A 29 1.63 7.42 13.08
N PRO A 30 0.50 8.09 13.39
CA PRO A 30 0.23 9.39 12.80
C PRO A 30 1.31 10.40 13.24
N PRO A 31 1.60 11.43 12.43
CA PRO A 31 2.55 12.48 12.79
C PRO A 31 2.15 13.15 14.11
N ALA A 32 3.13 13.36 15.01
CA ALA A 32 2.89 13.92 16.34
C ALA A 32 2.58 15.42 16.31
N ALA A 33 2.93 16.11 15.22
CA ALA A 33 2.63 17.51 14.99
C ALA A 33 2.26 17.72 13.51
N GLN A 34 1.36 18.66 13.27
CA GLN A 34 1.11 19.24 11.96
C GLN A 34 2.42 19.90 11.51
N LEU A 35 3.03 19.38 10.43
CA LEU A 35 4.32 19.88 9.97
C LEU A 35 4.20 21.30 9.37
N ASP A 36 3.06 21.61 8.75
CA ASP A 36 2.74 22.91 8.14
C ASP A 36 1.22 23.17 8.19
N ASP A 37 0.78 24.42 8.00
CA ASP A 37 -0.66 24.80 7.90
C ASP A 37 -1.40 24.10 6.74
N ALA A 38 -0.66 23.57 5.76
CA ALA A 38 -1.19 22.77 4.65
C ALA A 38 -1.47 21.29 5.03
N ASN A 39 -0.92 20.81 6.16
CA ASN A 39 -1.20 19.48 6.67
C ASN A 39 -2.50 19.50 7.47
N LEU A 40 -3.25 18.40 7.49
CA LEU A 40 -4.47 18.29 8.30
C LEU A 40 -4.11 17.99 9.76
N GLU A 41 -4.81 18.62 10.72
CA GLU A 41 -4.71 18.32 12.17
C GLU A 41 -4.90 16.81 12.47
N ARG A 42 -5.67 16.12 11.63
CA ARG A 42 -5.86 14.68 11.69
C ARG A 42 -5.81 14.08 10.30
N ALA A 43 -4.94 13.09 10.10
CA ALA A 43 -4.89 12.35 8.85
C ALA A 43 -6.28 11.75 8.54
N PRO A 44 -6.77 11.80 7.29
CA PRO A 44 -8.04 11.21 6.91
C PRO A 44 -7.95 9.68 7.02
N VAL A 45 -8.28 9.16 8.21
CA VAL A 45 -8.14 7.74 8.59
C VAL A 45 -8.89 6.84 7.62
N ILE A 46 -10.10 7.25 7.21
CA ILE A 46 -10.92 6.51 6.25
C ILE A 46 -10.18 6.36 4.91
N ARG A 47 -9.62 7.45 4.38
CA ARG A 47 -8.89 7.43 3.11
C ARG A 47 -7.67 6.52 3.18
N SER A 48 -6.93 6.58 4.29
CA SER A 48 -5.74 5.75 4.51
C SER A 48 -6.11 4.27 4.59
N LEU A 49 -7.14 3.91 5.34
CA LEU A 49 -7.63 2.52 5.43
C LEU A 49 -8.13 1.98 4.08
N VAL A 50 -8.81 2.81 3.27
CA VAL A 50 -9.26 2.41 1.93
C VAL A 50 -8.06 2.06 1.05
N PHE A 51 -7.04 2.93 0.99
CA PHE A 51 -5.84 2.64 0.18
C PHE A 51 -5.04 1.46 0.73
N ALA A 52 -4.98 1.30 2.06
CA ALA A 52 -4.39 0.11 2.65
C ALA A 52 -5.13 -1.16 2.18
N GLY A 53 -6.46 -1.16 2.23
CA GLY A 53 -7.28 -2.28 1.75
C GLY A 53 -7.07 -2.61 0.27
N ILE A 54 -7.02 -1.59 -0.59
CA ILE A 54 -6.72 -1.77 -2.02
C ILE A 54 -5.34 -2.39 -2.21
N GLY A 55 -4.33 -1.87 -1.52
CA GLY A 55 -2.96 -2.39 -1.56
C GLY A 55 -2.88 -3.85 -1.11
N LEU A 56 -3.62 -4.20 -0.05
CA LEU A 56 -3.69 -5.56 0.47
C LEU A 56 -4.31 -6.53 -0.55
N VAL A 57 -5.47 -6.17 -1.14
CA VAL A 57 -6.12 -7.01 -2.14
C VAL A 57 -5.21 -7.22 -3.36
N ALA A 58 -4.56 -6.16 -3.83
CA ALA A 58 -3.62 -6.23 -4.94
C ALA A 58 -2.41 -7.13 -4.61
N ALA A 59 -1.83 -6.97 -3.42
CA ALA A 59 -0.70 -7.78 -2.96
C ALA A 59 -1.08 -9.26 -2.83
N LEU A 60 -2.24 -9.57 -2.25
CA LEU A 60 -2.73 -10.94 -2.11
C LEU A 60 -3.01 -11.57 -3.49
N TRP A 61 -3.62 -10.82 -4.41
CA TRP A 61 -3.86 -11.29 -5.77
C TRP A 61 -2.55 -11.60 -6.50
N ALA A 62 -1.58 -10.69 -6.44
CA ALA A 62 -0.28 -10.88 -7.07
C ALA A 62 0.50 -12.05 -6.46
N LEU A 63 0.46 -12.20 -5.13
CA LEU A 63 1.07 -13.33 -4.43
C LEU A 63 0.42 -14.65 -4.86
N ALA A 64 -0.92 -14.69 -4.95
CA ALA A 64 -1.63 -15.86 -5.42
C ALA A 64 -1.24 -16.21 -6.87
N SER A 65 -1.21 -15.23 -7.78
CA SER A 65 -0.80 -15.42 -9.17
C SER A 65 0.61 -16.00 -9.28
N LEU A 66 1.57 -15.52 -8.48
CA LEU A 66 2.95 -16.03 -8.47
C LEU A 66 3.08 -17.44 -7.90
N VAL A 67 2.18 -17.84 -6.99
CA VAL A 67 2.20 -19.18 -6.38
C VAL A 67 1.43 -20.21 -7.23
N SER A 68 0.43 -19.76 -7.99
CA SER A 68 -0.41 -20.62 -8.84
C SER A 68 0.03 -20.71 -10.30
N GLY A 69 0.89 -19.80 -10.76
CA GLY A 69 1.52 -19.82 -12.08
C GLY A 69 2.75 -20.71 -12.10
#